data_AF-A0KI67-F1
#
_entry.id   AF-A0KI67-F1
#
_cell.length_a   1.000
_cell.length_b   1.000
_cell.length_c   1.000
_cell.angle_alpha   90.00
_cell.angle_beta   90.00
_cell.angle_gamma   90.00
#
_symmetry.space_group_name_H-M   'P 1'
#
loop_
_entity.id
_entity.type
_entity.pdbx_description
1 polymer ?
#
loop_
_entity_poly.entity_id
_entity_poly.type
_entity_poly.pdbx_seq_one_letter_code
_entity_poly.pdbx_strand_id
1 'polypeptide(L)'
;MAAIPALTAATYLLGMAYHYGYTLAFNLDYAEFSPPADYLLALGLLTTLNMLKPWMWPVLGSIFTIFSVAITLLICARWRIHLTWLWQSSMFYRWLIKRAKKIGRYPAPSLFRAFVWMGNNYYKFAFLSLSILIPVMGALWFFVKGVEEAQTQITRLEQNKWPQTEAHSQSLMLGDEPHIRIACNASHCAYRLKGGDTLILRFDQIEETRYRPDKAASK
;
A
#
# COMPACT_ATOMS: atom_id res chain seq x y z
N MET A 1 -17.88 13.93 11.85
CA MET A 1 -17.39 13.11 12.99
C MET A 1 -17.12 11.63 12.64
N ALA A 2 -17.53 11.11 11.47
CA ALA A 2 -17.29 9.70 11.08
C ALA A 2 -15.91 9.43 10.42
N ALA A 3 -15.08 10.46 10.19
CA ALA A 3 -13.81 10.30 9.47
C ALA A 3 -12.75 9.53 10.29
N ILE A 4 -12.69 9.75 11.61
CA ILE A 4 -11.68 9.11 12.48
C ILE A 4 -11.90 7.59 12.53
N PRO A 5 -13.12 7.06 12.82
CA PRO A 5 -13.37 5.62 12.79
C PRO A 5 -13.10 4.96 11.44
N ALA A 6 -13.40 5.66 10.34
CA ALA A 6 -13.15 5.16 8.99
C ALA A 6 -11.64 5.06 8.70
N LEU A 7 -10.86 6.06 9.11
CA LEU A 7 -9.40 6.05 8.96
C LEU A 7 -8.77 4.93 9.80
N THR A 8 -9.21 4.75 11.05
CA THR A 8 -8.69 3.68 11.92
C THR A 8 -9.02 2.29 11.37
N ALA A 9 -10.23 2.10 10.82
CA ALA A 9 -10.61 0.85 10.19
C ALA A 9 -9.77 0.57 8.93
N ALA A 10 -9.52 1.60 8.12
CA ALA A 10 -8.70 1.48 6.93
C ALA A 10 -7.24 1.15 7.27
N THR A 11 -6.62 1.85 8.22
CA THR A 11 -5.23 1.56 8.63
C THR A 11 -5.10 0.18 9.24
N TYR A 12 -6.06 -0.25 10.05
CA TYR A 12 -6.10 -1.60 10.60
C TYR A 12 -6.17 -2.66 9.48
N LEU A 13 -7.07 -2.48 8.51
CA LEU A 13 -7.22 -3.39 7.38
C LEU A 13 -5.94 -3.49 6.55
N LEU A 14 -5.26 -2.37 6.30
CA LEU A 14 -3.99 -2.35 5.58
C LEU A 14 -2.87 -3.08 6.34
N GLY A 15 -2.75 -2.83 7.65
CA GLY A 15 -1.79 -3.53 8.51
C GLY A 15 -2.05 -5.03 8.57
N MET A 16 -3.33 -5.42 8.69
CA MET A 16 -3.76 -6.81 8.66
C MET A 16 -3.42 -7.48 7.32
N ALA A 17 -3.75 -6.84 6.19
CA ALA A 17 -3.48 -7.40 4.86
C ALA A 17 -1.98 -7.60 4.63
N TYR A 18 -1.15 -6.65 5.07
CA TYR A 18 0.30 -6.77 5.03
C TYR A 18 0.79 -7.96 5.87
N HIS A 19 0.37 -8.03 7.14
CA HIS A 19 0.79 -9.11 8.04
C HIS A 19 0.33 -10.48 7.54
N TYR A 20 -0.90 -10.56 7.02
CA TYR A 20 -1.45 -11.78 6.43
C TYR A 20 -0.61 -12.26 5.24
N GLY A 21 -0.25 -11.37 4.32
CA GLY A 21 0.63 -11.70 3.20
C GLY A 21 2.01 -12.15 3.66
N TYR A 22 2.56 -11.50 4.69
CA TYR A 22 3.84 -11.84 5.27
C TYR A 22 3.85 -13.24 5.90
N THR A 23 2.89 -13.59 6.76
CA THR A 23 2.82 -14.91 7.41
C THR A 23 2.52 -16.03 6.41
N LEU A 24 1.67 -15.76 5.41
CA LEU A 24 1.32 -16.71 4.35
C LEU A 24 2.56 -17.16 3.57
N ALA A 25 3.51 -16.26 3.30
CA ALA A 25 4.74 -16.58 2.59
C ALA A 25 5.64 -17.59 3.36
N PHE A 26 5.46 -17.71 4.68
CA PHE A 26 6.13 -18.71 5.51
C PHE A 26 5.25 -19.94 5.81
N ASN A 27 4.10 -20.09 5.13
CA ASN A 27 3.11 -21.15 5.39
C ASN A 27 2.60 -21.21 6.85
N LEU A 28 2.56 -20.06 7.53
CA LEU A 28 1.97 -19.97 8.86
C LEU A 28 0.50 -19.56 8.78
N ASP A 29 -0.34 -20.20 9.59
CA ASP A 29 -1.74 -19.79 9.70
C ASP A 29 -1.83 -18.46 10.47
N TYR A 30 -2.56 -17.51 9.89
CA TYR A 30 -2.77 -16.21 10.48
C TYR A 30 -3.59 -16.29 11.78
N ALA A 31 -4.51 -17.25 11.87
CA ALA A 31 -5.34 -17.44 13.06
C ALA A 31 -4.50 -17.81 14.29
N GLU A 32 -3.39 -18.53 14.10
CA GLU A 32 -2.48 -18.93 15.18
C GLU A 32 -1.55 -17.79 15.59
N PHE A 33 -1.18 -16.90 14.66
CA PHE A 33 -0.25 -15.81 14.86
C PHE A 33 -0.89 -14.43 14.63
N SER A 34 -2.08 -14.20 15.22
CA SER A 34 -2.75 -12.90 15.10
C SER A 34 -2.08 -11.85 16.01
N PRO A 35 -1.50 -10.78 15.46
CA PRO A 35 -0.91 -9.72 16.27
C PRO A 35 -1.99 -8.86 16.96
N PRO A 36 -1.64 -8.15 18.05
CA PRO A 36 -2.57 -7.27 18.74
C PRO A 36 -3.01 -6.11 17.83
N ALA A 37 -4.24 -5.63 18.03
CA ALA A 37 -4.84 -4.60 17.18
C ALA A 37 -4.05 -3.29 17.14
N ASP A 38 -3.47 -2.87 18.26
CA ASP A 38 -2.63 -1.66 18.34
C ASP A 38 -1.38 -1.76 17.47
N TYR A 39 -0.77 -2.96 17.40
CA TYR A 39 0.36 -3.22 16.53
C TYR A 39 -0.04 -3.16 15.06
N LEU A 40 -1.19 -3.75 14.69
CA LEU A 40 -1.70 -3.70 13.31
C LEU A 40 -1.99 -2.27 12.86
N LEU A 41 -2.57 -1.45 13.73
CA LEU A 41 -2.82 -0.03 13.47
C LEU A 41 -1.50 0.72 13.23
N ALA A 42 -0.51 0.52 14.11
CA ALA A 42 0.81 1.14 13.97
C ALA A 42 1.53 0.65 12.71
N LEU A 43 1.49 -0.65 12.43
CA LEU A 43 2.08 -1.26 11.25
C LEU A 43 1.47 -0.69 9.98
N GLY A 44 0.13 -0.66 9.89
CA GLY A 44 -0.60 -0.09 8.77
C GLY A 44 -0.28 1.40 8.56
N LEU A 45 -0.18 2.17 9.65
CA LEU A 45 0.20 3.59 9.58
C LEU A 45 1.65 3.79 9.12
N LEU A 46 2.61 3.04 9.66
CA LEU A 46 4.01 3.21 9.32
C LEU A 46 4.30 2.77 7.88
N THR A 47 3.71 1.65 7.46
CA THR A 47 3.83 1.15 6.09
C THR A 47 3.20 2.11 5.09
N THR A 48 2.00 2.66 5.38
CA THR A 48 1.39 3.71 4.53
C THR A 48 2.25 4.96 4.45
N LEU A 49 2.82 5.44 5.57
CA LEU A 49 3.72 6.60 5.57
C LEU A 49 4.98 6.34 4.75
N ASN A 50 5.61 5.17 4.91
CA ASN A 50 6.78 4.79 4.12
C ASN A 50 6.48 4.70 2.62
N MET A 51 5.29 4.23 2.25
CA MET A 51 4.82 4.21 0.86
C MET A 51 4.55 5.61 0.31
N LEU A 52 4.03 6.52 1.13
CA LEU A 52 3.70 7.88 0.72
C LEU A 52 4.94 8.77 0.61
N LYS A 53 5.99 8.48 1.39
CA LYS A 53 7.26 9.23 1.41
C LYS A 53 7.83 9.54 0.02
N PRO A 54 8.01 8.58 -0.92
CA PRO A 54 8.50 8.89 -2.27
C PRO A 54 7.53 9.74 -3.10
N TRP A 55 6.22 9.68 -2.82
CA TRP A 55 5.19 10.44 -3.54
C TRP A 55 4.98 11.86 -3.01
N MET A 56 5.55 12.21 -1.85
CA MET A 56 5.41 13.56 -1.28
C MET A 56 5.89 14.66 -2.24
N TRP A 57 7.09 14.51 -2.82
CA TRP A 57 7.66 15.50 -3.74
C TRP A 57 6.90 15.63 -5.06
N PRO A 58 6.54 14.53 -5.76
CA PRO A 58 5.68 14.59 -6.94
C PRO A 58 4.33 15.27 -6.69
N VAL A 59 3.68 14.97 -5.57
CA VAL A 59 2.38 15.58 -5.22
C VAL A 59 2.54 17.06 -4.92
N LEU A 60 3.56 17.46 -4.16
CA LEU A 60 3.82 18.87 -3.90
C LEU A 60 4.14 19.63 -5.20
N GLY A 61 4.92 19.01 -6.09
CA GLY A 61 5.24 19.53 -7.41
C GLY A 61 4.02 19.64 -8.32
N SER A 62 3.08 18.68 -8.28
CA SER A 62 1.85 18.74 -9.07
C SER A 62 0.93 19.86 -8.60
N ILE A 63 0.79 20.06 -7.29
CA ILE A 63 0.04 21.18 -6.71
C ILE A 63 0.67 22.50 -7.16
N PHE A 64 2.00 22.64 -7.02
CA PHE A 64 2.71 23.86 -7.42
C PHE A 64 2.58 24.16 -8.91
N THR A 65 2.68 23.15 -9.77
CA THR A 65 2.50 23.33 -11.22
C THR A 65 1.08 23.73 -11.59
N ILE A 66 0.04 23.14 -10.96
CA ILE A 66 -1.35 23.55 -11.17
C ILE A 66 -1.55 25.02 -10.79
N PHE A 67 -1.06 25.45 -9.62
CA PHE A 67 -1.15 26.84 -9.19
C PHE A 67 -0.38 27.77 -10.12
N SER A 68 0.83 27.40 -10.53
CA SER A 68 1.64 28.19 -11.47
C SER A 68 0.96 28.34 -12.83
N VAL A 69 0.38 27.27 -13.37
CA VAL A 69 -0.41 27.30 -14.62
C VAL A 69 -1.67 28.16 -14.46
N ALA A 70 -2.39 28.06 -13.33
CA ALA A 70 -3.56 28.89 -13.07
C ALA A 70 -3.19 30.39 -13.00
N ILE A 71 -2.11 30.73 -12.30
CA ILE A 71 -1.63 32.12 -12.16
C ILE A 71 -1.17 32.67 -13.52
N THR A 72 -0.39 31.90 -14.28
CA THR A 72 0.06 32.32 -15.62
C THR A 72 -1.11 32.52 -16.58
N LEU A 73 -2.15 31.69 -16.52
CA LEU A 73 -3.37 31.86 -17.31
C LEU A 73 -4.20 33.10 -16.91
N LEU A 74 -4.16 33.50 -15.64
CA LEU A 74 -4.83 34.71 -15.16
C LEU A 74 -4.09 35.98 -15.56
N ILE A 75 -2.75 35.98 -15.51
CA ILE A 75 -1.92 37.15 -15.79
C ILE A 75 -1.67 37.33 -17.30
N CYS A 76 -1.41 36.26 -18.05
CA CYS A 76 -1.06 36.32 -19.46
C CYS A 76 -2.26 35.99 -20.37
N ALA A 77 -3.07 37.02 -20.69
CA ALA A 77 -4.22 36.89 -21.59
C ALA A 77 -3.87 36.29 -22.96
N ARG A 78 -2.66 36.55 -23.49
CA ARG A 78 -2.18 35.96 -24.76
C ARG A 78 -2.07 34.43 -24.71
N TRP A 79 -1.60 33.88 -23.60
CA TRP A 79 -1.47 32.42 -23.42
C TRP A 79 -2.84 31.75 -23.29
N ARG A 80 -3.78 32.40 -22.59
CA ARG A 80 -5.19 31.95 -22.53
C ARG A 80 -5.82 31.86 -23.92
N ILE A 81 -5.59 32.85 -24.77
CA ILE A 81 -6.09 32.86 -26.16
C ILE A 81 -5.39 31.79 -27.00
N HIS A 82 -4.08 31.60 -26.84
CA HIS A 82 -3.34 30.57 -27.57
C HIS A 82 -3.76 29.14 -27.19
N LEU A 83 -3.98 28.86 -25.90
CA LEU A 83 -4.45 27.56 -25.41
C LEU A 83 -5.88 27.25 -25.85
N THR A 84 -6.77 28.25 -25.82
CA THR A 84 -8.13 28.09 -26.35
C THR A 84 -8.13 27.86 -27.86
N TRP A 85 -7.25 28.54 -28.60
CA TRP A 85 -7.04 28.31 -30.02
C TRP A 85 -6.48 26.91 -30.32
N LEU A 86 -5.50 26.43 -29.55
CA LEU A 86 -4.96 25.06 -29.66
C LEU A 86 -6.01 24.00 -29.33
N TRP A 87 -6.85 24.23 -28.32
CA TRP A 87 -7.96 23.34 -27.99
C TRP A 87 -9.00 23.30 -29.11
N GLN A 88 -9.33 24.45 -29.71
CA GLN A 88 -10.24 24.53 -30.86
C GLN A 88 -9.64 23.91 -32.13
N SER A 89 -8.31 23.96 -32.30
CA SER A 89 -7.61 23.34 -33.41
C SER A 89 -7.36 21.84 -33.20
N SER A 90 -7.50 21.33 -31.97
CA SER A 90 -7.39 19.91 -31.67
C SER A 90 -8.31 19.06 -32.55
N MET A 91 -7.74 17.98 -33.09
CA MET A 91 -8.48 16.97 -33.84
C MET A 91 -9.64 16.38 -33.02
N PHE A 92 -9.50 16.35 -31.70
CA PHE A 92 -10.53 15.85 -30.79
C PHE A 92 -11.76 16.78 -30.76
N TYR A 93 -11.57 18.09 -30.65
CA TYR A 93 -12.65 19.07 -30.68
C TYR A 93 -13.35 19.09 -32.04
N ARG A 94 -12.57 19.06 -33.14
CA ARG A 94 -13.13 18.98 -34.50
C ARG A 94 -13.88 17.67 -34.75
N TRP A 95 -13.40 16.55 -34.20
CA TRP A 95 -14.08 15.26 -34.25
C TRP A 95 -15.40 15.27 -33.46
N LEU A 96 -15.43 15.86 -32.26
CA LEU A 96 -16.66 16.02 -31.48
C LEU A 96 -17.70 16.87 -32.23
N ILE A 97 -17.30 17.99 -32.83
CA ILE A 97 -18.21 18.84 -33.64
C ILE A 97 -18.70 18.11 -34.88
N LYS A 98 -17.81 17.42 -35.62
CA LYS A 98 -18.21 16.63 -36.80
C LYS A 98 -19.16 15.50 -36.43
N ARG A 99 -18.91 14.81 -35.30
CA ARG A 99 -19.78 13.75 -34.79
C ARG A 99 -21.14 14.30 -34.38
N ALA A 100 -21.18 15.46 -33.71
CA ALA A 100 -22.42 16.15 -33.36
C ALA A 100 -23.23 16.58 -34.61
N LYS A 101 -22.57 17.16 -35.63
CA LYS A 101 -23.21 17.54 -36.90
C LYS A 101 -23.71 16.35 -37.73
N LYS A 102 -22.95 15.25 -37.79
CA LYS A 102 -23.29 14.04 -38.58
C LYS A 102 -24.52 13.31 -38.05
N ILE A 103 -24.83 13.46 -36.77
CA ILE A 103 -25.99 12.82 -36.13
C ILE A 103 -27.29 13.65 -36.32
N GLY A 104 -27.22 14.85 -36.93
CA GLY A 104 -28.40 15.68 -37.21
C GLY A 104 -29.15 16.16 -35.96
N ARG A 105 -28.59 15.96 -34.76
CA ARG A 105 -29.17 16.36 -33.49
C ARG A 105 -28.66 17.74 -33.10
N TYR A 106 -29.50 18.76 -33.22
CA TYR A 106 -29.53 19.83 -32.21
C TYR A 106 -29.64 19.15 -30.83
N PRO A 107 -28.99 19.67 -29.77
CA PRO A 107 -28.80 18.93 -28.52
C PRO A 107 -30.11 18.33 -28.05
N ALA A 108 -30.26 17.02 -28.23
CA ALA A 108 -31.51 16.34 -27.99
C ALA A 108 -31.81 16.43 -26.48
N PRO A 109 -33.04 16.82 -26.09
CA PRO A 109 -33.39 17.04 -24.69
C PRO A 109 -33.17 15.78 -23.83
N SER A 110 -33.23 14.58 -24.41
CA SER A 110 -32.98 13.32 -23.70
C SER A 110 -31.49 13.05 -23.43
N LEU A 111 -30.59 13.32 -24.39
CA LEU A 111 -29.14 13.18 -24.16
C LEU A 111 -28.63 14.25 -23.21
N PHE A 112 -29.12 15.49 -23.33
CA PHE A 112 -28.84 16.56 -22.36
C PHE A 112 -29.34 16.19 -20.98
N ARG A 113 -30.58 15.68 -20.85
CA ARG A 113 -31.14 15.23 -19.58
C ARG A 113 -30.38 14.03 -19.01
N ALA A 114 -29.92 13.10 -19.84
CA ALA A 114 -29.07 11.99 -19.42
C ALA A 114 -27.68 12.47 -18.97
N PHE A 115 -27.08 13.46 -19.65
CA PHE A 115 -25.79 14.04 -19.26
C PHE A 115 -25.90 14.84 -17.96
N VAL A 116 -26.98 15.60 -17.78
CA VAL A 116 -27.30 16.31 -16.54
C VAL A 116 -27.57 15.31 -15.42
N TRP A 117 -28.35 14.26 -15.68
CA TRP A 117 -28.60 13.19 -14.71
C TRP A 117 -27.32 12.43 -14.34
N MET A 118 -26.48 12.11 -15.33
CA MET A 118 -25.19 11.47 -15.11
C MET A 118 -24.25 12.39 -14.35
N GLY A 119 -24.16 13.68 -14.67
CA GLY A 119 -23.38 14.65 -13.91
C GLY A 119 -23.87 14.83 -12.47
N ASN A 120 -25.19 14.86 -12.27
CA ASN A 120 -25.79 15.01 -10.95
C ASN A 120 -25.63 13.75 -10.07
N ASN A 121 -25.55 12.57 -10.69
CA ASN A 121 -25.29 11.31 -9.99
C ASN A 121 -23.82 10.88 -10.03
N TYR A 122 -22.96 11.55 -10.80
CA TYR A 122 -21.56 11.21 -10.95
C TYR A 122 -20.84 11.25 -9.61
N TYR A 123 -21.04 12.32 -8.84
CA TYR A 123 -20.43 12.44 -7.50
C TYR A 123 -20.89 11.34 -6.55
N LYS A 124 -22.15 10.90 -6.63
CA LYS A 124 -22.68 9.82 -5.79
C LYS A 124 -22.07 8.47 -6.19
N PHE A 125 -22.03 8.18 -7.49
CA PHE A 125 -21.44 6.96 -8.02
C PHE A 125 -19.92 6.91 -7.79
N ALA A 126 -19.23 8.02 -8.04
CA ALA A 126 -17.81 8.18 -7.76
C ALA A 126 -17.54 7.98 -6.27
N PHE A 127 -18.31 8.60 -5.37
CA PHE A 127 -18.12 8.42 -3.94
C PHE A 127 -18.33 6.98 -3.50
N LEU A 128 -19.41 6.32 -3.95
CA LEU A 128 -19.69 4.92 -3.61
C LEU A 128 -18.63 3.96 -4.16
N SER A 129 -18.30 4.09 -5.45
CA SER A 129 -17.29 3.24 -6.10
C SER A 129 -15.90 3.46 -5.51
N LEU A 130 -15.48 4.71 -5.32
CA LEU A 130 -14.17 5.07 -4.79
C LEU A 130 -14.01 4.63 -3.33
N SER A 131 -15.06 4.73 -2.51
CA SER A 131 -15.05 4.29 -1.11
C SER A 131 -14.84 2.78 -0.95
N ILE A 132 -15.25 1.98 -1.94
CA ILE A 132 -15.06 0.52 -1.92
C ILE A 132 -13.74 0.14 -2.61
N LEU A 133 -13.44 0.75 -3.76
CA LEU A 133 -12.26 0.42 -4.56
C LEU A 133 -10.96 0.79 -3.86
N ILE A 134 -10.90 1.93 -3.17
CA ILE A 134 -9.67 2.38 -2.49
C ILE A 134 -9.23 1.37 -1.41
N PRO A 135 -10.08 0.97 -0.43
CA PRO A 135 -9.68 0.00 0.57
C PRO A 135 -9.31 -1.36 -0.01
N VAL A 136 -10.08 -1.88 -0.98
CA VAL A 136 -9.80 -3.19 -1.59
C VAL A 136 -8.47 -3.18 -2.35
N MET A 137 -8.23 -2.15 -3.16
CA MET A 137 -6.98 -2.02 -3.91
C MET A 137 -5.79 -1.82 -2.97
N GLY A 138 -5.96 -0.99 -1.93
CA GLY A 138 -4.96 -0.79 -0.89
C GLY A 138 -4.62 -2.09 -0.17
N ALA A 139 -5.63 -2.88 0.21
CA ALA A 139 -5.44 -4.15 0.88
C ALA A 139 -4.65 -5.15 0.02
N LEU A 140 -5.03 -5.30 -1.25
CA LEU A 140 -4.33 -6.19 -2.19
C LEU A 140 -2.87 -5.77 -2.38
N TRP A 141 -2.62 -4.47 -2.51
CA TRP A 141 -1.27 -3.96 -2.66
C TRP A 141 -0.41 -4.23 -1.42
N PHE A 142 -0.97 -4.00 -0.23
CA PHE A 142 -0.29 -4.23 1.04
C PHE A 142 -0.03 -5.71 1.28
N PHE A 143 -0.98 -6.57 0.90
CA PHE A 143 -0.81 -8.01 0.90
C PHE A 143 0.38 -8.45 0.03
N VAL A 144 0.42 -8.01 -1.24
CA VAL A 144 1.54 -8.33 -2.14
C VAL A 144 2.87 -7.84 -1.57
N LYS A 145 2.89 -6.67 -0.93
CA LYS A 145 4.08 -6.14 -0.29
C LYS A 145 4.54 -6.95 0.92
N GLY A 146 3.62 -7.48 1.72
CA GLY A 146 3.95 -8.42 2.80
C GLY A 146 4.60 -9.69 2.27
N VAL A 147 4.06 -10.26 1.18
CA VAL A 147 4.62 -11.44 0.52
C VAL A 147 6.02 -11.15 -0.06
N GLU A 148 6.18 -10.02 -0.74
CA GLU A 148 7.45 -9.60 -1.34
C GLU A 148 8.52 -9.43 -0.25
N GLU A 149 8.20 -8.76 0.86
CA GLU A 149 9.13 -8.60 1.99
C GLU A 149 9.57 -9.96 2.54
N ALA A 150 8.63 -10.86 2.82
CA ALA A 150 8.94 -12.21 3.30
C ALA A 150 9.85 -12.97 2.33
N GLN A 151 9.56 -12.92 1.02
CA GLN A 151 10.39 -13.54 -0.02
C GLN A 151 11.81 -12.94 -0.06
N THR A 152 11.94 -11.62 0.09
CA THR A 152 13.28 -10.98 0.15
C THR A 152 14.06 -11.43 1.39
N GLN A 153 13.39 -11.65 2.51
CA GLN A 153 14.04 -12.14 3.73
C GLN A 153 14.45 -13.61 3.60
N ILE A 154 13.57 -14.47 3.09
CA ILE A 154 13.87 -15.88 2.79
C ILE A 154 15.06 -15.98 1.85
N THR A 155 15.08 -15.22 0.75
CA THR A 155 16.19 -15.25 -0.22
C THR A 155 17.51 -14.77 0.39
N ARG A 156 17.50 -13.77 1.28
CA ARG A 156 18.71 -13.35 2.02
C ARG A 156 19.22 -14.43 2.97
N LEU A 157 18.30 -15.10 3.67
CA LEU A 157 18.61 -16.20 4.58
C LEU A 157 19.26 -17.36 3.84
N GLU A 158 18.66 -17.79 2.73
CA GLU A 158 19.19 -18.88 1.92
C GLU A 158 20.55 -18.54 1.28
N GLN A 159 20.79 -17.26 0.94
CA GLN A 159 22.06 -16.76 0.42
C GLN A 159 23.16 -16.53 1.47
N ASN A 160 22.94 -16.87 2.75
CA ASN A 160 23.86 -16.55 3.86
C ASN A 160 24.19 -15.04 3.98
N LYS A 161 23.33 -14.16 3.47
CA LYS A 161 23.50 -12.69 3.56
C LYS A 161 22.64 -12.09 4.67
N TRP A 162 22.20 -12.91 5.62
CA TRP A 162 21.39 -12.45 6.73
C TRP A 162 22.20 -11.55 7.65
N PRO A 163 21.78 -10.30 7.90
CA PRO A 163 22.55 -9.40 8.75
C PRO A 163 22.49 -9.88 10.21
N GLN A 164 23.66 -9.96 10.85
CA GLN A 164 23.78 -10.40 12.25
C GLN A 164 22.98 -9.51 13.22
N THR A 165 22.68 -8.27 12.84
CA THR A 165 21.88 -7.33 13.62
C THR A 165 20.39 -7.69 13.66
N GLU A 166 19.89 -8.46 12.69
CA GLU A 166 18.47 -8.86 12.57
C GLU A 166 18.23 -10.30 13.04
N ALA A 167 19.28 -11.05 13.40
CA ALA A 167 19.16 -12.33 14.07
C ALA A 167 18.64 -12.10 15.51
N HIS A 168 17.42 -12.55 15.78
CA HIS A 168 16.71 -12.22 17.02
C HIS A 168 16.17 -13.44 17.72
N SER A 169 17.07 -14.27 18.25
CA SER A 169 16.88 -15.06 19.48
C SER A 169 18.01 -16.07 19.64
N GLN A 170 18.26 -16.52 20.87
CA GLN A 170 19.03 -17.72 21.16
C GLN A 170 18.13 -18.73 21.86
N SER A 171 18.18 -19.96 21.36
CA SER A 171 17.54 -21.14 21.94
C SER A 171 18.39 -22.34 21.58
N LEU A 172 18.50 -23.30 22.49
CA LEU A 172 19.14 -24.59 22.23
C LEU A 172 18.60 -25.28 20.96
N MET A 173 17.32 -25.05 20.64
CA MET A 173 16.63 -25.65 19.50
C MET A 173 16.81 -24.88 18.19
N LEU A 174 17.21 -23.60 18.24
CA LEU A 174 17.53 -22.78 17.06
C LEU A 174 18.99 -22.95 16.63
N GLY A 175 19.87 -23.36 17.56
CA GLY A 175 21.31 -23.41 17.34
C GLY A 175 21.91 -22.03 17.03
N ASP A 176 23.12 -22.03 16.46
CA ASP A 176 23.83 -20.82 16.02
C ASP A 176 23.54 -20.46 14.55
N GLU A 177 22.56 -21.11 13.93
CA GLU A 177 22.20 -20.82 12.55
C GLU A 177 21.39 -19.52 12.44
N PRO A 178 21.63 -18.72 11.37
CA PRO A 178 20.82 -17.55 11.13
C PRO A 178 19.36 -17.98 10.91
N HIS A 179 18.45 -17.26 11.55
CA HIS A 179 17.02 -17.53 11.48
C HIS A 179 16.22 -16.22 11.48
N ILE A 180 15.03 -16.29 10.89
CA ILE A 180 14.08 -15.18 10.85
C ILE A 180 13.04 -15.43 11.93
N ARG A 181 12.83 -14.47 12.83
CA ARG A 181 11.66 -14.46 13.71
C ARG A 181 10.48 -13.94 12.91
N ILE A 182 9.50 -14.80 12.61
CA ILE A 182 8.40 -14.47 11.71
C ILE A 182 7.31 -13.71 12.46
N ALA A 183 6.72 -14.34 13.47
CA ALA A 183 5.63 -13.79 14.26
C ALA A 183 5.57 -14.47 15.64
N CYS A 184 4.92 -13.83 16.61
CA CYS A 184 4.70 -14.40 17.93
C CYS A 184 3.29 -14.13 18.41
N ASN A 185 2.74 -15.10 19.14
CA ASN A 185 1.51 -14.97 19.89
C ASN A 185 1.81 -14.89 21.39
N ALA A 186 0.83 -15.09 22.26
CA ALA A 186 0.93 -15.01 23.72
C ALA A 186 1.70 -16.16 24.37
N SER A 187 1.96 -17.27 23.65
CA SER A 187 2.66 -18.44 24.21
C SER A 187 3.88 -18.90 23.42
N HIS A 188 3.96 -18.58 22.13
CA HIS A 188 5.01 -19.09 21.24
C HIS A 188 5.32 -18.13 20.10
N CYS A 189 6.49 -18.35 19.49
CA CYS A 189 7.02 -17.65 18.34
C CYS A 189 7.34 -18.65 17.22
N ALA A 190 7.09 -18.24 15.99
CA ALA A 190 7.51 -18.98 14.81
C ALA A 190 8.82 -18.41 14.25
N TYR A 191 9.70 -19.33 13.86
CA TYR A 191 11.02 -19.05 13.32
C TYR A 191 11.20 -19.76 11.99
N ARG A 192 11.87 -19.11 11.04
CA ARG A 192 12.32 -19.72 9.79
C ARG A 192 13.81 -20.02 9.90
N LEU A 193 14.19 -21.29 9.83
CA LEU A 193 15.59 -21.73 9.75
C LEU A 193 16.10 -21.66 8.30
N LYS A 194 17.37 -21.93 8.06
CA LYS A 194 17.83 -22.13 6.68
C LYS A 194 17.35 -23.49 6.15
N GLY A 195 16.94 -23.58 4.88
CA GLY A 195 16.68 -24.87 4.21
C GLY A 195 15.22 -25.33 4.07
N GLY A 196 14.24 -24.59 4.60
CA GLY A 196 12.81 -24.86 4.37
C GLY A 196 11.97 -24.88 5.65
N ASP A 197 12.59 -25.28 6.76
CA ASP A 197 11.88 -25.56 7.99
C ASP A 197 11.41 -24.30 8.72
N THR A 198 10.17 -24.37 9.21
CA THR A 198 9.61 -23.43 10.18
C THR A 198 9.51 -24.13 11.52
N LEU A 199 10.09 -23.52 12.55
CA LEU A 199 10.12 -24.04 13.90
C LEU A 199 9.27 -23.16 14.80
N ILE A 200 8.35 -23.76 15.54
CA ILE A 200 7.56 -23.06 16.55
C ILE A 200 8.19 -23.33 17.91
N LEU A 201 8.59 -22.27 18.60
CA LEU A 201 9.16 -22.33 19.94
C LEU A 201 8.30 -21.57 20.92
N ARG A 202 8.07 -22.19 22.08
CA ARG A 202 7.38 -21.53 23.18
C ARG A 202 8.28 -20.51 23.86
N PHE A 203 7.70 -19.53 24.54
CA PHE A 203 8.47 -18.50 25.25
C PHE A 203 9.41 -19.05 26.32
N ASP A 204 9.04 -20.14 26.99
CA ASP A 204 9.88 -20.82 27.98
C ASP A 204 11.10 -21.52 27.38
N GLN A 205 11.13 -21.72 26.07
CA GLN A 205 12.23 -22.35 25.34
C GLN A 205 13.20 -21.34 24.71
N ILE A 206 12.91 -20.04 24.85
CA ILE A 206 13.74 -18.95 24.33
C ILE A 206 14.58 -18.41 25.48
N GLU A 207 15.89 -18.60 25.40
CA GLU A 207 16.83 -18.18 26.45
C GLU A 207 17.14 -16.69 26.37
N GLU A 208 17.37 -16.17 25.16
CA GLU A 208 17.62 -14.75 24.92
C GLU A 208 16.89 -14.26 23.67
N THR A 209 16.38 -13.03 23.70
CA THR A 209 15.74 -12.40 22.53
C THR A 209 16.74 -11.72 21.59
N ARG A 210 18.02 -11.61 22.00
CA ARG A 210 19.08 -10.97 21.23
C ARG A 210 20.15 -11.99 20.89
N TYR A 211 20.46 -12.13 19.62
CA TYR A 211 21.60 -12.94 19.21
C TYR A 211 22.90 -12.29 19.67
N ARG A 212 23.71 -13.03 20.44
CA ARG A 212 25.07 -12.66 20.86
C ARG A 212 26.05 -13.70 20.32
N PRO A 213 26.83 -13.38 19.27
CA PRO A 213 27.78 -14.33 18.68
C PRO A 213 28.86 -14.80 19.67
N ASP A 214 29.10 -14.06 20.75
CA ASP A 214 30.24 -14.28 21.66
C ASP A 214 30.08 -15.46 22.65
N LYS A 215 28.90 -16.09 22.75
CA LYS A 215 28.70 -17.24 23.64
C LYS A 215 29.18 -18.58 23.07
N ALA A 216 29.42 -18.66 21.75
CA ALA A 216 29.91 -19.88 21.10
C ALA A 216 31.42 -20.15 21.30
N ALA A 217 32.18 -19.20 21.86
CA ALA A 217 33.62 -19.30 22.07
C ALA A 217 34.03 -19.27 23.55
N SER A 218 33.20 -19.83 24.45
CA SER A 218 33.61 -20.10 25.83
C SER A 218 33.47 -21.59 26.12
N LYS A 219 34.49 -22.35 25.73
CA LYS A 219 34.97 -23.54 26.44
C LYS A 219 36.39 -23.87 26.00
#